data_AF-A0A0D2H0C2-F1
#
_entry.id   AF-A0A0D2H0C2-F1
#
_cell.length_a   1.000
_cell.length_b   1.000
_cell.length_c   1.000
_cell.angle_alpha   90.00
_cell.angle_beta   90.00
_cell.angle_gamma   90.00
#
_symmetry.space_group_name_H-M   'P 1'
#
loop_
_entity.id
_entity.type
_entity.pdbx_description
1 polymer ?
#
loop_
_entity_poly.entity_id
_entity_poly.type
_entity_poly.pdbx_seq_one_letter_code
_entity_poly.pdbx_strand_id
1 'polypeptide(L)'
;MPGQASNVEDQEQGYLGQSGFMHIFRPSQSSPILNPSPSQALDLTRLTISPVLRQGFAETYLEYCYPWCPVLEHEDLHSGGPFSKSLLLQQALALLGSIINPPRLRHDSPQTYYERFKSLFHRNHERNALVRIVAITLVYWWCAGPPNLVSMDSQYWWNSVAVRMAQEIGLHREPSSGYTSRPGETASLRRRIWWTLFGRPCIIHPDDCDVRLPTIEDFPHAATSRAELFINWVKICAVVGDVSRYLVQRTESTPFPFDLAQRLIEWVQALPAHLRLPFGTDQASRFDRLLYQLHLPHLGAITLLYVSPSAQSLPKAYTAAILSASCVARIVEDYLVRGSIRFPNGVAGWYNSIAILALLHARRVRSLEPGASEQIDVLYLALKEMAKLWHSSKMFLIGFDKLLKDSHPPINRTMANNAERGSGLDELTVENGVNPRDFFPTTTVEISQIFKVLLTENPPSTFRGAKWTNDLSMQLHDLFDQPYDEFNFDALMTYTRPPEEFH
;
A
#
# COMPACT_ATOMS: atom_id res chain seq x y z
N MET A 1 42.80 44.71 3.33
CA MET A 1 41.95 43.82 4.15
C MET A 1 40.53 43.89 3.61
N PRO A 2 40.10 43.00 2.71
CA PRO A 2 38.70 42.92 2.33
C PRO A 2 37.94 42.09 3.38
N GLY A 3 36.83 42.64 3.86
CA GLY A 3 35.95 41.98 4.83
C GLY A 3 35.36 40.70 4.25
N GLN A 4 35.52 39.60 4.99
CA GLN A 4 34.76 38.39 4.77
C GLN A 4 33.28 38.70 5.02
N ALA A 5 32.50 38.80 3.95
CA ALA A 5 31.06 38.65 4.04
C ALA A 5 30.80 37.23 4.57
N SER A 6 30.37 37.13 5.82
CA SER A 6 29.80 35.91 6.35
C SER A 6 28.58 35.56 5.50
N ASN A 7 28.66 34.50 4.69
CA ASN A 7 27.48 33.83 4.14
C ASN A 7 26.68 33.29 5.33
N VAL A 8 25.81 34.13 5.89
CA VAL A 8 24.74 33.67 6.78
C VAL A 8 23.73 32.99 5.86
N GLU A 9 23.90 31.69 5.67
CA GLU A 9 22.96 30.88 4.90
C GLU A 9 21.62 30.82 5.67
N ASP A 10 20.54 31.30 5.04
CA ASP A 10 19.20 31.35 5.61
C ASP A 10 18.74 29.94 6.03
N GLN A 11 18.40 29.78 7.31
CA GLN A 11 17.86 28.53 7.86
C GLN A 11 16.39 28.35 7.43
N GLU A 12 16.02 27.14 6.97
CA GLU A 12 14.62 26.82 6.64
C GLU A 12 13.73 26.86 7.89
N GLN A 13 12.67 27.67 7.84
CA GLN A 13 11.73 27.82 8.94
C GLN A 13 10.67 26.72 8.96
N GLY A 14 10.38 26.22 10.17
CA GLY A 14 9.27 25.30 10.43
C GLY A 14 7.94 26.03 10.64
N TYR A 15 6.84 25.32 10.38
CA TYR A 15 5.45 25.76 10.53
C TYR A 15 5.12 26.31 11.92
N LEU A 16 5.64 25.68 12.98
CA LEU A 16 5.40 26.17 14.35
C LEU A 16 5.98 27.58 14.57
N GLY A 17 7.08 27.95 13.92
CA GLY A 17 7.61 29.31 13.98
C GLY A 17 6.78 30.34 13.20
N GLN A 18 5.87 29.88 12.35
CA GLN A 18 5.02 30.72 11.49
C GLN A 18 3.57 30.81 11.98
N SER A 19 3.13 29.89 12.84
CA SER A 19 1.75 29.79 13.33
C SER A 19 1.59 30.31 14.76
N GLY A 20 0.38 30.78 15.10
CA GLY A 20 0.02 31.23 16.45
C GLY A 20 0.90 32.37 16.97
N PHE A 21 1.14 32.42 18.28
CA PHE A 21 1.98 33.45 18.93
C PHE A 21 3.49 33.25 18.72
N MET A 22 3.91 32.12 18.15
CA MET A 22 5.32 31.81 17.95
C MET A 22 6.03 32.74 16.95
N HIS A 23 5.27 33.40 16.06
CA HIS A 23 5.80 34.42 15.17
C HIS A 23 6.42 35.61 15.93
N ILE A 24 6.02 35.85 17.17
CA ILE A 24 6.57 36.91 18.04
C ILE A 24 7.98 36.54 18.50
N PHE A 25 8.25 35.25 18.67
CA PHE A 25 9.54 34.70 19.12
C PHE A 25 10.47 34.37 17.96
N ARG A 26 10.27 34.97 16.79
CA ARG A 26 11.15 34.80 15.64
C ARG A 26 12.57 35.22 16.01
N PRO A 27 13.58 34.35 15.85
CA PRO A 27 14.96 34.74 16.10
C PRO A 27 15.36 35.85 15.14
N SER A 28 15.82 36.99 15.67
CA SER A 28 16.34 38.10 14.87
C SER A 28 17.70 37.77 14.22
N GLN A 29 18.37 36.72 14.71
CA GLN A 29 19.62 36.15 14.22
C GLN A 29 19.57 34.63 14.33
N SER A 30 20.16 33.92 13.37
CA SER A 30 20.27 32.46 13.38
C SER A 30 21.06 31.99 14.60
N SER A 31 20.36 31.43 15.59
CA SER A 31 21.01 30.78 16.72
C SER A 31 21.62 29.46 16.24
N PRO A 32 22.87 29.14 16.61
CA PRO A 32 23.48 27.88 16.22
C PRO A 32 22.74 26.73 16.93
N ILE A 33 22.09 25.87 16.13
CA ILE A 33 21.70 24.54 16.58
C ILE A 33 23.00 23.78 16.91
N LEU A 34 22.98 22.85 17.87
CA LEU A 34 24.09 21.93 18.08
C LEU A 34 24.46 21.28 16.74
N ASN A 35 25.56 21.72 16.14
CA ASN A 35 26.06 21.10 14.92
C ASN A 35 26.48 19.68 15.28
N PRO A 36 25.96 18.64 14.58
CA PRO A 36 26.46 17.30 14.80
C PRO A 36 27.98 17.29 14.54
N SER A 37 28.71 16.53 15.36
CA SER A 37 30.15 16.33 15.27
C SER A 37 30.58 16.08 13.81
N PRO A 38 31.78 16.55 13.38
CA PRO A 38 32.23 16.39 12.01
C PRO A 38 32.18 14.91 11.62
N SER A 39 31.19 14.57 10.81
CA SER A 39 30.98 13.22 10.31
C SER A 39 32.08 12.93 9.29
N GLN A 40 32.63 11.72 9.27
CA GLN A 40 33.59 11.30 8.24
C GLN A 40 33.09 11.72 6.85
N ALA A 41 33.98 12.31 6.03
CA ALA A 41 33.65 12.77 4.69
C ALA A 41 32.95 11.64 3.90
N LEU A 42 31.78 11.93 3.33
CA LEU A 42 31.11 11.01 2.42
C LEU A 42 31.95 10.86 1.16
N ASP A 43 32.27 9.62 0.79
CA ASP A 43 32.87 9.34 -0.52
C ASP A 43 31.83 9.53 -1.61
N LEU A 44 31.75 10.74 -2.16
CA LEU A 44 30.79 11.13 -3.20
C LEU A 44 30.93 10.30 -4.48
N THR A 45 32.12 9.74 -4.73
CA THR A 45 32.35 8.91 -5.94
C THR A 45 31.51 7.65 -5.90
N ARG A 46 31.34 7.05 -4.71
CA ARG A 46 30.48 5.87 -4.50
C ARG A 46 28.99 6.17 -4.55
N LEU A 47 28.59 7.44 -4.48
CA LEU A 47 27.19 7.86 -4.54
C LEU A 47 26.73 8.21 -5.96
N THR A 48 27.66 8.29 -6.90
CA THR A 48 27.38 8.75 -8.26
C THR A 48 26.66 7.65 -9.05
N ILE A 49 25.45 7.96 -9.55
CA ILE A 49 24.69 7.09 -10.44
C ILE A 49 24.86 7.60 -11.88
N SER A 50 25.14 6.71 -12.83
CA SER A 50 25.35 7.08 -14.23
C SER A 50 24.11 7.81 -14.80
N PRO A 51 24.28 8.78 -15.71
CA PRO A 51 23.14 9.51 -16.29
C PRO A 51 22.07 8.62 -16.92
N VAL A 52 22.49 7.53 -17.59
CA VAL A 52 21.58 6.56 -18.22
C VAL A 52 20.76 5.81 -17.17
N LEU A 53 21.38 5.37 -16.07
CA LEU A 53 20.66 4.70 -14.98
C LEU A 53 19.71 5.69 -14.28
N ARG A 54 20.13 6.94 -14.03
CA ARG A 54 19.27 7.97 -13.44
C ARG A 54 18.01 8.20 -14.27
N GLN A 55 18.17 8.30 -15.60
CA GLN A 55 17.05 8.44 -16.52
C GLN A 55 16.10 7.23 -16.45
N GLY A 56 16.62 6.00 -16.56
CA GLY A 56 15.80 4.79 -16.51
C GLY A 56 15.06 4.59 -15.18
N PHE A 57 15.67 4.97 -14.06
CA PHE A 57 15.02 4.95 -12.76
C PHE A 57 13.91 6.00 -12.64
N ALA A 58 14.13 7.21 -13.16
CA ALA A 58 13.10 8.26 -13.23
C ALA A 58 11.90 7.83 -14.08
N GLU A 59 12.15 7.26 -15.27
CA GLU A 59 11.10 6.73 -16.15
C GLU A 59 10.31 5.61 -15.48
N THR A 60 10.98 4.73 -14.73
CA THR A 60 10.32 3.69 -13.94
C THR A 60 9.36 4.29 -12.90
N TYR A 61 9.81 5.30 -12.16
CA TYR A 61 8.93 6.00 -11.22
C TYR A 61 7.73 6.65 -11.92
N LEU A 62 7.97 7.38 -13.01
CA LEU A 62 6.95 8.10 -13.76
C LEU A 62 5.89 7.17 -14.35
N GLU A 63 6.27 5.97 -14.77
CA GLU A 63 5.36 5.00 -15.37
C GLU A 63 4.55 4.19 -14.34
N TYR A 64 5.21 3.70 -13.28
CA TYR A 64 4.61 2.71 -12.38
C TYR A 64 4.17 3.28 -11.03
N CYS A 65 4.78 4.37 -10.57
CA CYS A 65 4.61 4.87 -9.20
C CYS A 65 3.90 6.22 -9.15
N TYR A 66 4.08 7.07 -10.15
CA TYR A 66 3.46 8.41 -10.21
C TYR A 66 1.94 8.42 -9.97
N PRO A 67 1.12 7.49 -10.52
CA PRO A 67 -0.34 7.50 -10.29
C PRO A 67 -0.75 7.39 -8.81
N TRP A 68 0.11 6.84 -7.96
CA TRP A 68 -0.14 6.62 -6.52
C TRP A 68 0.74 7.49 -5.62
N CYS A 69 1.67 8.23 -6.23
CA CYS A 69 2.67 9.05 -5.56
C CYS A 69 3.12 10.19 -6.50
N PRO A 70 2.24 11.13 -6.85
CA PRO A 70 2.51 12.18 -7.84
C PRO A 70 3.30 13.35 -7.21
N VAL A 71 4.49 13.04 -6.69
CA VAL A 71 5.35 13.96 -5.92
C VAL A 71 6.52 14.51 -6.73
N LEU A 72 6.70 14.06 -7.97
CA LEU A 72 7.71 14.52 -8.91
C LEU A 72 7.13 14.58 -10.32
N GLU A 73 7.47 15.62 -11.05
CA GLU A 73 7.16 15.77 -12.46
C GLU A 73 8.42 15.54 -13.30
N HIS A 74 8.23 15.36 -14.61
CA HIS A 74 9.35 15.23 -15.54
C HIS A 74 10.33 16.41 -15.38
N GLU A 75 9.81 17.64 -15.33
CA GLU A 75 10.61 18.88 -15.25
C GLU A 75 11.47 18.96 -13.98
N ASP A 76 11.02 18.36 -12.87
CA ASP A 76 11.77 18.33 -11.60
C ASP A 76 13.10 17.56 -11.71
N LEU A 77 13.14 16.59 -12.63
CA LEU A 77 14.23 15.63 -12.81
C LEU A 77 15.17 16.00 -13.96
N HIS A 78 14.76 16.89 -14.87
CA HIS A 78 15.59 17.35 -15.99
C HIS A 78 16.75 18.24 -15.50
N SER A 79 17.80 18.38 -16.34
CA SER A 79 18.95 19.22 -16.02
C SER A 79 18.52 20.67 -15.81
N GLY A 80 18.65 21.17 -14.58
CA GLY A 80 18.18 22.51 -14.20
C GLY A 80 16.90 22.53 -13.37
N GLY A 81 16.20 21.39 -13.25
CA GLY A 81 15.04 21.24 -12.36
C GLY A 81 15.42 21.35 -10.89
N PRO A 82 14.46 21.76 -10.02
CA PRO A 82 14.71 22.07 -8.60
C PRO A 82 15.31 20.90 -7.82
N PHE A 83 15.07 19.65 -8.24
CA PHE A 83 15.48 18.45 -7.49
C PHE A 83 16.59 17.65 -8.20
N SER A 84 16.96 18.04 -9.42
CA SER A 84 17.88 17.30 -10.31
C SER A 84 19.27 17.00 -9.71
N LYS A 85 19.76 17.86 -8.80
CA LYS A 85 21.08 17.74 -8.16
C LYS A 85 21.06 16.96 -6.84
N SER A 86 19.89 16.59 -6.32
CA SER A 86 19.81 15.94 -5.01
C SER A 86 20.32 14.51 -5.06
N LEU A 87 21.45 14.24 -4.40
CA LEU A 87 21.98 12.88 -4.25
C LEU A 87 21.02 11.99 -3.46
N LEU A 88 20.35 12.55 -2.45
CA LEU A 88 19.36 11.82 -1.63
C LEU A 88 18.22 11.31 -2.52
N LEU A 89 17.67 12.21 -3.36
CA LEU A 89 16.60 11.84 -4.27
C LEU A 89 17.06 10.81 -5.32
N GLN A 90 18.28 10.97 -5.84
CA GLN A 90 18.84 10.02 -6.79
C GLN A 90 19.00 8.61 -6.18
N GLN A 91 19.44 8.48 -4.92
CA GLN A 91 19.48 7.18 -4.25
C GLN A 91 18.07 6.59 -4.05
N ALA A 92 17.08 7.42 -3.70
CA ALA A 92 15.70 6.97 -3.53
C ALA A 92 15.07 6.48 -4.85
N LEU A 93 15.30 7.20 -5.95
CA LEU A 93 14.87 6.79 -7.29
C LEU A 93 15.57 5.49 -7.74
N ALA A 94 16.87 5.36 -7.48
CA ALA A 94 17.60 4.13 -7.80
C ALA A 94 17.12 2.92 -6.99
N LEU A 95 16.83 3.12 -5.70
CA LEU A 95 16.22 2.10 -4.86
C LEU A 95 14.87 1.64 -5.44
N LEU A 96 13.95 2.57 -5.68
CA LEU A 96 12.63 2.25 -6.25
C LEU A 96 12.74 1.58 -7.63
N GLY A 97 13.56 2.15 -8.50
CA GLY A 97 13.72 1.67 -9.87
C GLY A 97 14.34 0.27 -9.94
N SER A 98 15.33 -0.01 -9.10
CA SER A 98 15.95 -1.35 -9.00
C SER A 98 15.02 -2.43 -8.45
N ILE A 99 13.97 -2.07 -7.72
CA ILE A 99 12.95 -3.00 -7.21
C ILE A 99 11.85 -3.23 -8.25
N ILE A 100 11.26 -2.15 -8.77
CA ILE A 100 10.06 -2.23 -9.61
C ILE A 100 10.39 -2.71 -11.02
N ASN A 101 11.46 -2.17 -11.61
CA ASN A 101 11.89 -2.49 -12.96
C ASN A 101 13.42 -2.49 -13.08
N PRO A 102 14.09 -3.51 -12.50
CA PRO A 102 15.55 -3.56 -12.43
C PRO A 102 16.18 -3.46 -13.84
N PRO A 103 17.16 -2.56 -14.03
CA PRO A 103 17.92 -2.47 -15.26
C PRO A 103 18.67 -3.76 -15.58
N ARG A 104 18.85 -4.07 -16.86
CA ARG A 104 19.71 -5.20 -17.30
C ARG A 104 21.19 -4.82 -17.36
N LEU A 105 21.50 -3.52 -17.34
CA LEU A 105 22.86 -3.02 -17.19
C LEU A 105 23.35 -3.24 -15.76
N ARG A 106 24.68 -3.30 -15.58
CA ARG A 106 25.30 -3.37 -14.26
C ARG A 106 24.88 -2.16 -13.42
N HIS A 107 24.31 -2.43 -12.25
CA HIS A 107 23.88 -1.45 -11.26
C HIS A 107 24.12 -2.02 -9.85
N ASP A 108 24.06 -1.16 -8.83
CA ASP A 108 24.21 -1.60 -7.44
C ASP A 108 22.92 -2.27 -6.95
N SER A 109 23.00 -3.06 -5.87
CA SER A 109 21.81 -3.72 -5.32
C SER A 109 20.85 -2.71 -4.67
N PRO A 110 19.55 -3.04 -4.55
CA PRO A 110 18.59 -2.24 -3.79
C PRO A 110 19.08 -1.93 -2.37
N GLN A 111 19.65 -2.91 -1.67
CA GLN A 111 20.22 -2.74 -0.34
C GLN A 111 21.30 -1.64 -0.30
N THR A 112 22.20 -1.61 -1.28
CA THR A 112 23.25 -0.59 -1.38
C THR A 112 22.67 0.81 -1.61
N TYR A 113 21.66 0.96 -2.48
CA TYR A 113 20.98 2.24 -2.68
C TYR A 113 20.27 2.70 -1.39
N TYR A 114 19.63 1.77 -0.67
CA TYR A 114 18.97 2.06 0.59
C TYR A 114 19.95 2.52 1.68
N GLU A 115 21.08 1.84 1.85
CA GLU A 115 22.11 2.22 2.83
C GLU A 115 22.69 3.62 2.56
N ARG A 116 22.91 3.94 1.28
CA ARG A 116 23.36 5.27 0.85
C ARG A 116 22.30 6.34 1.10
N PHE A 117 21.03 6.05 0.77
CA PHE A 117 19.90 6.93 1.09
C PHE A 117 19.83 7.21 2.60
N LYS A 118 19.87 6.17 3.44
CA LYS A 118 19.81 6.26 4.90
C LYS A 118 20.98 7.07 5.46
N SER A 119 22.20 6.84 4.95
CA SER A 119 23.39 7.60 5.32
C SER A 119 23.27 9.08 4.97
N LEU A 120 22.83 9.40 3.74
CA LEU A 120 22.61 10.78 3.29
C LEU A 120 21.53 11.50 4.13
N PHE A 121 20.45 10.79 4.46
CA PHE A 121 19.35 11.32 5.25
C PHE A 121 19.80 11.66 6.68
N HIS A 122 20.39 10.70 7.40
CA HIS A 122 20.80 10.91 8.80
C HIS A 122 21.95 11.90 8.97
N ARG A 123 22.78 12.09 7.94
CA ARG A 123 23.84 13.11 7.92
C ARG A 123 23.32 14.50 7.55
N ASN A 124 22.01 14.68 7.34
CA ASN A 124 21.40 15.94 6.88
C ASN A 124 22.09 16.50 5.63
N HIS A 125 22.48 15.62 4.70
CA HIS A 125 23.17 16.05 3.48
C HIS A 125 22.26 16.89 2.58
N GLU A 126 21.00 16.48 2.43
CA GLU A 126 19.98 17.29 1.77
C GLU A 126 19.39 18.28 2.77
N ARG A 127 19.50 19.58 2.48
CA ARG A 127 19.00 20.63 3.37
C ARG A 127 17.54 20.97 3.07
N ASN A 128 17.12 20.86 1.81
CA ASN A 128 15.75 21.16 1.41
C ASN A 128 14.79 20.13 2.02
N ALA A 129 13.98 20.55 2.99
CA ALA A 129 13.03 19.68 3.67
C ALA A 129 11.99 19.05 2.71
N LEU A 130 11.57 19.79 1.68
CA LEU A 130 10.66 19.27 0.66
C LEU A 130 11.29 18.10 -0.10
N VAL A 131 12.55 18.24 -0.53
CA VAL A 131 13.28 17.16 -1.23
C VAL A 131 13.45 15.94 -0.33
N ARG A 132 13.74 16.14 0.96
CA ARG A 132 13.79 15.03 1.93
C ARG A 132 12.46 14.28 2.01
N ILE A 133 11.34 14.99 2.14
CA ILE A 133 10.01 14.38 2.18
C ILE A 133 9.71 13.62 0.89
N VAL A 134 9.96 14.25 -0.27
CA VAL A 134 9.77 13.61 -1.58
C VAL A 134 10.60 12.33 -1.68
N ALA A 135 11.89 12.39 -1.34
CA ALA A 135 12.77 11.24 -1.39
C ALA A 135 12.32 10.10 -0.45
N ILE A 136 11.94 10.40 0.80
CA ILE A 136 11.39 9.40 1.73
C ILE A 136 10.13 8.75 1.18
N THR A 137 9.24 9.54 0.54
CA THR A 137 7.98 9.04 0.00
C THR A 137 8.20 7.97 -1.09
N LEU A 138 9.33 8.02 -1.81
CA LEU A 138 9.74 7.03 -2.81
C LEU A 138 10.31 5.74 -2.21
N VAL A 139 10.82 5.77 -0.98
CA VAL A 139 11.33 4.58 -0.26
C VAL A 139 10.19 3.65 0.18
N TYR A 140 8.92 4.04 0.00
CA TYR A 140 7.77 3.20 0.30
C TYR A 140 7.77 1.83 -0.41
N TRP A 141 8.40 1.72 -1.57
CA TRP A 141 8.55 0.46 -2.29
C TRP A 141 9.71 -0.41 -1.77
N TRP A 142 10.34 -0.03 -0.67
CA TRP A 142 11.37 -0.81 0.02
C TRP A 142 10.88 -1.28 1.39
N CYS A 143 11.26 -2.49 1.77
CA CYS A 143 11.07 -2.99 3.12
C CYS A 143 12.19 -3.97 3.47
N ALA A 144 12.98 -3.65 4.50
CA ALA A 144 14.12 -4.46 4.93
C ALA A 144 13.73 -5.78 5.62
N GLY A 145 12.44 -5.98 5.93
CA GLY A 145 11.94 -7.18 6.60
C GLY A 145 10.42 -7.29 6.55
N PRO A 146 9.83 -8.36 7.11
CA PRO A 146 8.39 -8.54 7.16
C PRO A 146 7.73 -7.52 8.13
N PRO A 147 6.45 -7.17 7.90
CA PRO A 147 5.76 -6.11 8.64
C PRO A 147 5.45 -6.45 10.11
N ASN A 148 5.55 -7.73 10.50
CA ASN A 148 5.34 -8.16 11.88
C ASN A 148 6.58 -7.96 12.78
N LEU A 149 7.72 -7.54 12.23
CA LEU A 149 8.91 -7.22 13.00
C LEU A 149 9.08 -5.72 13.18
N VAL A 150 9.39 -5.30 14.41
CA VAL A 150 9.72 -3.91 14.72
C VAL A 150 11.02 -3.53 14.01
N SER A 151 10.96 -2.55 13.12
CA SER A 151 12.11 -2.11 12.34
C SER A 151 12.03 -0.63 11.96
N MET A 152 13.13 0.09 12.19
CA MET A 152 13.36 1.44 11.67
C MET A 152 13.65 1.45 10.16
N ASP A 153 13.74 0.28 9.54
CA ASP A 153 14.00 0.11 8.11
C ASP A 153 12.74 -0.38 7.35
N SER A 154 11.58 -0.27 7.99
CA SER A 154 10.28 -0.58 7.41
C SER A 154 9.71 0.61 6.61
N GLN A 155 8.90 0.31 5.60
CA GLN A 155 8.14 1.33 4.85
C GLN A 155 7.25 2.21 5.75
N TYR A 156 6.71 1.64 6.84
CA TYR A 156 5.85 2.33 7.79
C TYR A 156 6.62 3.32 8.65
N TRP A 157 7.82 2.96 9.11
CA TRP A 157 8.71 3.88 9.82
C TRP A 157 9.03 5.11 8.96
N TRP A 158 9.46 4.90 7.72
CA TRP A 158 9.76 6.00 6.79
C TRP A 158 8.52 6.84 6.48
N ASN A 159 7.35 6.23 6.33
CA ASN A 159 6.10 6.99 6.15
C ASN A 159 5.81 7.89 7.36
N SER A 160 6.02 7.41 8.60
CA SER A 160 5.89 8.21 9.82
C SER A 160 6.87 9.38 9.87
N VAL A 161 8.12 9.16 9.47
CA VAL A 161 9.12 10.24 9.35
C VAL A 161 8.66 11.29 8.33
N ALA A 162 8.18 10.86 7.15
CA ALA A 162 7.68 11.78 6.13
C ALA A 162 6.48 12.59 6.60
N VAL A 163 5.50 11.97 7.28
CA VAL A 163 4.35 12.67 7.87
C VAL A 163 4.79 13.73 8.87
N ARG A 164 5.71 13.37 9.78
CA ARG A 164 6.22 14.31 10.78
C ARG A 164 6.94 15.50 10.13
N MET A 165 7.82 15.24 9.18
CA MET A 165 8.53 16.31 8.45
C MET A 165 7.55 17.19 7.64
N ALA A 166 6.56 16.58 6.99
CA ALA A 166 5.51 17.29 6.27
C ALA A 166 4.72 18.23 7.21
N GLN A 167 4.40 17.78 8.42
CA GLN A 167 3.77 18.62 9.44
C GLN A 167 4.71 19.76 9.88
N GLU A 168 5.99 19.47 10.09
CA GLU A 168 6.99 20.46 10.51
C GLU A 168 7.18 21.59 9.50
N ILE A 169 7.04 21.34 8.19
CA ILE A 169 7.08 22.40 7.16
C ILE A 169 5.68 22.91 6.77
N GLY A 170 4.64 22.39 7.42
CA GLY A 170 3.28 22.88 7.31
C GLY A 170 2.48 22.32 6.13
N LEU A 171 2.88 21.23 5.49
CA LEU A 171 2.15 20.65 4.33
C LEU A 171 0.72 20.23 4.67
N HIS A 172 0.43 19.97 5.94
CA HIS A 172 -0.89 19.67 6.51
C HIS A 172 -1.84 20.87 6.57
N ARG A 173 -1.37 22.05 6.13
CA ARG A 173 -2.14 23.29 6.11
C ARG A 173 -2.22 23.89 4.71
N GLU A 174 -3.39 24.40 4.38
CA GLU A 174 -3.61 25.12 3.14
C GLU A 174 -2.82 26.44 3.15
N PRO A 175 -1.99 26.71 2.12
CA PRO A 175 -1.16 27.92 2.09
C PRO A 175 -2.04 29.19 2.04
N SER A 176 -1.82 30.11 2.99
CA SER A 176 -2.51 31.40 3.04
C SER A 176 -2.02 32.37 1.95
N SER A 177 -2.81 33.41 1.67
CA SER A 177 -2.39 34.51 0.77
C SER A 177 -1.12 35.18 1.31
N GLY A 178 -0.01 35.09 0.56
CA GLY A 178 1.30 35.61 0.96
C GLY A 178 2.27 34.56 1.53
N TYR A 179 1.93 33.27 1.48
CA TYR A 179 2.86 32.20 1.80
C TYR A 179 4.10 32.19 0.87
N THR A 180 5.29 32.22 1.44
CA THR A 180 6.55 32.10 0.69
C THR A 180 6.89 30.64 0.47
N SER A 181 6.78 30.18 -0.78
CA SER A 181 7.19 28.85 -1.19
C SER A 181 8.69 28.60 -1.04
N ARG A 182 9.08 27.39 -0.61
CA ARG A 182 10.46 26.90 -0.72
C ARG A 182 10.84 26.64 -2.17
N PRO A 183 12.14 26.51 -2.49
CA PRO A 183 12.58 26.12 -3.83
C PRO A 183 11.93 24.81 -4.29
N GLY A 184 11.25 24.85 -5.43
CA GLY A 184 10.49 23.73 -5.99
C GLY A 184 9.11 23.50 -5.36
N GLU A 185 8.69 24.33 -4.39
CA GLU A 185 7.41 24.18 -3.70
C GLU A 185 6.27 24.92 -4.42
N THR A 186 5.20 24.21 -4.73
CA THR A 186 3.95 24.79 -5.24
C THR A 186 2.78 24.34 -4.36
N ALA A 187 1.69 25.11 -4.34
CA ALA A 187 0.48 24.71 -3.62
C ALA A 187 -0.03 23.33 -4.07
N SER A 188 0.00 23.08 -5.39
CA SER A 188 -0.36 21.79 -5.97
C SER A 188 0.53 20.65 -5.47
N LEU A 189 1.86 20.83 -5.48
CA LEU A 189 2.78 19.81 -4.99
C LEU A 189 2.59 19.52 -3.49
N ARG A 190 2.36 20.56 -2.67
CA ARG A 190 2.07 20.40 -1.23
C ARG A 190 0.86 19.48 -1.02
N ARG A 191 -0.25 19.73 -1.74
CA ARG A 191 -1.47 18.92 -1.67
C ARG A 191 -1.21 17.49 -2.13
N ARG A 192 -0.52 17.30 -3.26
CA ARG A 192 -0.19 15.97 -3.80
C ARG A 192 0.66 15.15 -2.82
N ILE A 193 1.67 15.76 -2.19
CA ILE A 193 2.49 15.10 -1.15
C ILE A 193 1.63 14.74 0.06
N TRP A 194 0.86 15.70 0.60
CA TRP A 194 0.04 15.46 1.79
C TRP A 194 -0.94 14.31 1.59
N TRP A 195 -1.66 14.31 0.47
CA TRP A 195 -2.64 13.26 0.16
C TRP A 195 -2.00 11.91 -0.21
N THR A 196 -0.74 11.92 -0.71
CA THR A 196 0.04 10.68 -0.87
C THR A 196 0.36 10.05 0.48
N LEU A 197 0.74 10.87 1.47
CA LEU A 197 1.03 10.40 2.83
C LEU A 197 -0.24 9.98 3.58
N PHE A 198 -1.35 10.69 3.38
CA PHE A 198 -2.66 10.37 3.95
C PHE A 198 -3.21 9.03 3.44
N GLY A 199 -3.03 8.72 2.15
CA GLY A 199 -3.52 7.46 1.56
C GLY A 199 -2.74 6.21 1.98
N ARG A 200 -1.68 6.37 2.78
CA ARG A 200 -0.85 5.30 3.36
C ARG A 200 -1.30 5.04 4.81
N PRO A 201 -0.82 4.00 5.51
CA PRO A 201 -1.36 3.57 6.80
C PRO A 201 -1.64 4.73 7.76
N CYS A 202 -2.84 4.71 8.33
CA CYS A 202 -3.51 5.85 8.92
C CYS A 202 -2.88 6.32 10.24
N ILE A 203 -1.87 7.18 10.14
CA ILE A 203 -1.30 7.93 11.27
C ILE A 203 -1.73 9.41 11.25
N ILE A 204 -2.47 9.84 10.23
CA ILE A 204 -2.98 11.21 10.09
C ILE A 204 -4.44 11.23 10.52
N HIS A 205 -4.78 12.05 11.51
CA HIS A 205 -6.17 12.33 11.84
C HIS A 205 -6.70 13.44 10.91
N PRO A 206 -7.86 13.27 10.26
CA PRO A 206 -8.42 14.30 9.38
C PRO A 206 -8.61 15.65 10.07
N ASP A 207 -9.04 15.66 11.33
CA ASP A 207 -9.27 16.90 12.10
C ASP A 207 -7.99 17.72 12.37
N ASP A 208 -6.81 17.12 12.21
CA ASP A 208 -5.53 17.81 12.40
C ASP A 208 -5.09 18.61 11.17
N CYS A 209 -5.80 18.50 10.03
CA CYS A 209 -5.44 19.11 8.76
C CYS A 209 -6.59 19.88 8.10
N ASP A 210 -6.25 20.91 7.32
CA ASP A 210 -7.22 21.73 6.56
C ASP A 210 -6.89 21.81 5.05
N VAL A 211 -6.00 20.94 4.58
CA VAL A 211 -5.63 20.83 3.16
C VAL A 211 -6.85 20.42 2.35
N ARG A 212 -7.17 21.16 1.29
CA ARG A 212 -8.27 20.75 0.41
C ARG A 212 -7.94 19.45 -0.33
N LEU A 213 -8.96 18.64 -0.64
CA LEU A 213 -8.80 17.44 -1.48
C LEU A 213 -8.14 17.79 -2.83
N PRO A 214 -7.37 16.86 -3.41
CA PRO A 214 -6.74 17.09 -4.70
C PRO A 214 -7.79 17.17 -5.80
N THR A 215 -7.51 17.99 -6.80
CA THR A 215 -8.33 18.26 -7.98
C THR A 215 -7.47 18.11 -9.23
N ILE A 216 -8.08 18.02 -10.42
CA ILE A 216 -7.34 17.91 -11.67
C ILE A 216 -6.37 19.09 -11.89
N GLU A 217 -6.72 20.27 -11.39
CA GLU A 217 -5.88 21.49 -11.46
C GLU A 217 -4.58 21.37 -10.67
N ASP A 218 -4.48 20.41 -9.75
CA ASP A 218 -3.24 20.16 -9.01
C ASP A 218 -2.22 19.34 -9.82
N PHE A 219 -2.52 18.99 -11.07
CA PHE A 219 -1.71 18.12 -11.92
C PHE A 219 -1.40 18.74 -13.28
N PRO A 220 -0.28 18.35 -13.93
CA PRO A 220 -0.02 18.72 -15.31
C PRO A 220 -1.13 18.22 -16.24
N HIS A 221 -1.47 19.01 -17.25
CA HIS A 221 -2.56 18.66 -18.19
C HIS A 221 -2.34 17.30 -18.87
N ALA A 222 -1.08 16.96 -19.19
CA ALA A 222 -0.71 15.67 -19.77
C ALA A 222 -0.94 14.46 -18.83
N ALA A 223 -1.17 14.69 -17.54
CA ALA A 223 -1.36 13.66 -16.52
C ALA A 223 -2.82 13.53 -16.05
N THR A 224 -3.79 14.13 -16.75
CA THR A 224 -5.21 14.19 -16.33
C THR A 224 -5.80 12.82 -15.96
N SER A 225 -5.58 11.78 -16.75
CA SER A 225 -6.07 10.42 -16.43
C SER A 225 -5.46 9.83 -15.17
N ARG A 226 -4.17 10.09 -14.92
CA ARG A 226 -3.46 9.67 -13.70
C ARG A 226 -3.92 10.49 -12.49
N ALA A 227 -4.27 11.76 -12.68
CA ALA A 227 -4.85 12.62 -11.66
C ALA A 227 -6.21 12.09 -11.19
N GLU A 228 -7.10 11.71 -12.12
CA GLU A 228 -8.40 11.11 -11.78
C GLU A 228 -8.24 9.82 -10.94
N LEU A 229 -7.29 8.96 -11.30
CA LEU A 229 -6.95 7.77 -10.53
C LEU A 229 -6.51 8.13 -9.11
N PHE A 230 -5.57 9.06 -8.95
CA PHE A 230 -5.08 9.49 -7.65
C PHE A 230 -6.18 10.09 -6.79
N ILE A 231 -7.05 10.94 -7.35
CA ILE A 231 -8.15 11.57 -6.62
C ILE A 231 -9.12 10.50 -6.07
N ASN A 232 -9.50 9.53 -6.90
CA ASN A 232 -10.39 8.46 -6.45
C ASN A 232 -9.71 7.50 -5.48
N TRP A 233 -8.40 7.29 -5.61
CA TRP A 233 -7.58 6.53 -4.67
C TRP A 233 -7.55 7.18 -3.28
N VAL A 234 -7.35 8.51 -3.21
CA VAL A 234 -7.40 9.25 -1.95
C VAL A 234 -8.78 9.12 -1.29
N LYS A 235 -9.87 9.22 -2.07
CA LYS A 235 -11.23 9.06 -1.56
C LYS A 235 -11.48 7.67 -0.96
N ILE A 236 -11.04 6.60 -1.63
CA ILE A 236 -11.22 5.25 -1.06
C ILE A 236 -10.33 5.03 0.16
N CYS A 237 -9.09 5.53 0.16
CA CYS A 237 -8.20 5.40 1.32
C CYS A 237 -8.77 6.10 2.57
N ALA A 238 -9.50 7.20 2.41
CA ALA A 238 -10.21 7.83 3.53
C ALA A 238 -11.27 6.89 4.14
N VAL A 239 -12.09 6.24 3.31
CA VAL A 239 -13.10 5.27 3.77
C VAL A 239 -12.42 4.04 4.39
N VAL A 240 -11.36 3.52 3.76
CA VAL A 240 -10.57 2.40 4.29
C VAL A 240 -9.99 2.74 5.67
N GLY A 241 -9.49 3.96 5.86
CA GLY A 241 -8.98 4.41 7.16
C GLY A 241 -10.04 4.43 8.25
N ASP A 242 -11.26 4.87 7.92
CA ASP A 242 -12.39 4.82 8.84
C ASP A 242 -12.83 3.38 9.16
N VAL A 243 -12.82 2.49 8.16
CA VAL A 243 -13.04 1.04 8.35
C VAL A 243 -11.97 0.45 9.27
N SER A 244 -10.69 0.76 9.05
CA SER A 244 -9.60 0.31 9.92
C SER A 244 -9.77 0.80 11.35
N ARG A 245 -10.14 2.07 11.56
CA ARG A 245 -10.39 2.63 12.89
C ARG A 245 -11.56 1.92 13.58
N TYR A 246 -12.65 1.70 12.86
CA TYR A 246 -13.79 0.93 13.35
C TYR A 246 -13.37 -0.48 13.76
N LEU A 247 -12.61 -1.19 12.92
CA LEU A 247 -12.19 -2.58 13.19
C LEU A 247 -11.30 -2.69 14.43
N VAL A 248 -10.40 -1.73 14.66
CA VAL A 248 -9.52 -1.68 15.84
C VAL A 248 -10.32 -1.35 17.12
N GLN A 249 -11.32 -0.49 17.02
CA GLN A 249 -12.15 -0.08 18.17
C GLN A 249 -13.33 -1.02 18.44
N ARG A 250 -13.61 -1.95 17.52
CA ARG A 250 -14.77 -2.83 17.56
C ARG A 250 -14.71 -3.78 18.75
N THR A 251 -15.78 -3.77 19.52
CA THR A 251 -16.09 -4.76 20.58
C THR A 251 -17.29 -5.62 20.18
N GLU A 252 -17.57 -6.68 20.95
CA GLU A 252 -18.77 -7.52 20.75
C GLU A 252 -20.10 -6.76 20.78
N SER A 253 -20.15 -5.62 21.48
CA SER A 253 -21.33 -4.76 21.58
C SER A 253 -21.41 -3.68 20.49
N THR A 254 -20.36 -3.54 19.68
CA THR A 254 -20.31 -2.52 18.64
C THR A 254 -21.25 -2.92 17.49
N PRO A 255 -22.23 -2.07 17.13
CA PRO A 255 -23.14 -2.38 16.03
C PRO A 255 -22.41 -2.37 14.69
N PHE A 256 -22.95 -3.11 13.71
CA PHE A 256 -22.44 -3.10 12.34
C PHE A 256 -22.45 -1.67 11.78
N PRO A 257 -21.35 -1.21 11.12
CA PRO A 257 -21.24 0.18 10.69
C PRO A 257 -21.88 0.35 9.31
N PHE A 258 -23.21 0.45 9.28
CA PHE A 258 -23.98 0.61 8.05
C PHE A 258 -23.50 1.79 7.19
N ASP A 259 -23.17 2.93 7.83
CA ASP A 259 -22.62 4.10 7.15
C ASP A 259 -21.33 3.80 6.36
N LEU A 260 -20.41 3.00 6.93
CA LEU A 260 -19.16 2.65 6.26
C LEU A 260 -19.40 1.72 5.06
N ALA A 261 -20.34 0.77 5.20
CA ALA A 261 -20.76 -0.08 4.10
C ALA A 261 -21.37 0.77 2.95
N GLN A 262 -22.22 1.73 3.30
CA GLN A 262 -22.85 2.62 2.34
C GLN A 262 -21.82 3.52 1.62
N ARG A 263 -20.84 4.08 2.33
CA ARG A 263 -19.76 4.87 1.73
C ARG A 263 -18.88 4.07 0.76
N LEU A 264 -18.66 2.77 1.02
CA LEU A 264 -17.98 1.87 0.09
C LEU A 264 -18.80 1.62 -1.19
N ILE A 265 -20.14 1.51 -1.07
CA ILE A 265 -21.06 1.38 -2.21
C ILE A 265 -21.09 2.68 -3.02
N GLU A 266 -21.26 3.81 -2.36
CA GLU A 266 -21.30 5.14 -3.00
C GLU A 266 -20.01 5.43 -3.76
N TRP A 267 -18.86 5.07 -3.20
CA TRP A 267 -17.57 5.24 -3.88
C TRP A 267 -17.55 4.52 -5.23
N VAL A 268 -17.90 3.23 -5.29
CA VAL A 268 -17.83 2.46 -6.55
C VAL A 268 -18.89 2.91 -7.56
N GLN A 269 -20.07 3.34 -7.09
CA GLN A 269 -21.14 3.85 -7.95
C GLN A 269 -20.80 5.23 -8.53
N ALA A 270 -20.12 6.08 -7.76
CA ALA A 270 -19.68 7.41 -8.18
C ALA A 270 -18.49 7.40 -9.16
N LEU A 271 -17.82 6.26 -9.36
CA LEU A 271 -16.72 6.17 -10.31
C LEU A 271 -17.18 6.41 -11.76
N PRO A 272 -16.42 7.20 -12.55
CA PRO A 272 -16.57 7.29 -13.99
C PRO A 272 -16.51 5.91 -14.66
N ALA A 273 -17.21 5.74 -15.79
CA ALA A 273 -17.32 4.45 -16.46
C ALA A 273 -15.96 3.81 -16.80
N HIS A 274 -14.96 4.62 -17.20
CA HIS A 274 -13.61 4.14 -17.52
C HIS A 274 -12.76 3.75 -16.32
N LEU A 275 -13.21 4.03 -15.08
CA LEU A 275 -12.54 3.62 -13.85
C LEU A 275 -13.25 2.44 -13.16
N ARG A 276 -14.34 1.90 -13.73
CA ARG A 276 -15.05 0.75 -13.18
C ARG A 276 -14.42 -0.57 -13.63
N LEU A 277 -14.49 -1.60 -12.80
CA LEU A 277 -13.97 -2.93 -13.14
C LEU A 277 -14.66 -3.49 -14.41
N PRO A 278 -13.90 -3.93 -15.43
CA PRO A 278 -14.43 -4.40 -16.70
C PRO A 278 -14.86 -5.87 -16.62
N PHE A 279 -15.61 -6.25 -15.58
CA PHE A 279 -16.05 -7.63 -15.35
C PHE A 279 -17.37 -8.00 -16.07
N GLY A 280 -17.74 -7.22 -17.10
CA GLY A 280 -18.92 -7.44 -17.95
C GLY A 280 -18.61 -8.24 -19.21
N THR A 281 -19.67 -8.72 -19.88
CA THR A 281 -19.62 -9.68 -21.00
C THR A 281 -19.25 -9.07 -22.36
N ASP A 282 -19.37 -7.75 -22.51
CA ASP A 282 -19.23 -7.08 -23.81
C ASP A 282 -18.12 -6.03 -23.78
N GLN A 283 -16.89 -6.50 -23.91
CA GLN A 283 -15.77 -5.87 -24.62
C GLN A 283 -14.53 -6.71 -24.34
N ALA A 284 -13.64 -6.81 -25.33
CA ALA A 284 -12.26 -7.28 -25.12
C ALA A 284 -11.66 -6.51 -23.94
N SER A 285 -11.70 -7.10 -22.74
CA SER A 285 -11.43 -6.41 -21.48
C SER A 285 -9.98 -5.94 -21.52
N ARG A 286 -9.76 -4.67 -21.80
CA ARG A 286 -8.42 -4.10 -21.85
C ARG A 286 -7.89 -4.14 -20.43
N PHE A 287 -6.97 -5.06 -20.19
CA PHE A 287 -6.24 -5.13 -18.94
C PHE A 287 -5.62 -3.76 -18.64
N ASP A 288 -6.06 -3.16 -17.53
CA ASP A 288 -5.49 -1.93 -17.01
C ASP A 288 -5.05 -2.17 -15.56
N ARG A 289 -3.73 -2.29 -15.40
CA ARG A 289 -3.09 -2.46 -14.10
C ARG A 289 -3.48 -1.37 -13.10
N LEU A 290 -3.60 -0.12 -13.56
CA LEU A 290 -3.85 1.01 -12.66
C LEU A 290 -5.28 0.95 -12.14
N LEU A 291 -6.22 0.59 -13.01
CA LEU A 291 -7.61 0.36 -12.63
C LEU A 291 -7.70 -0.75 -11.58
N TYR A 292 -7.06 -1.89 -11.80
CA TYR A 292 -7.08 -2.98 -10.82
C TYR A 292 -6.51 -2.57 -9.47
N GLN A 293 -5.39 -1.85 -9.47
CA GLN A 293 -4.77 -1.35 -8.24
C GLN A 293 -5.63 -0.32 -7.50
N LEU A 294 -6.47 0.46 -8.20
CA LEU A 294 -7.45 1.37 -7.59
C LEU A 294 -8.50 0.62 -6.76
N HIS A 295 -8.93 -0.56 -7.23
CA HIS A 295 -10.01 -1.34 -6.61
C HIS A 295 -9.56 -2.22 -5.46
N LEU A 296 -8.27 -2.57 -5.36
CA LEU A 296 -7.77 -3.45 -4.29
C LEU A 296 -8.05 -2.94 -2.87
N PRO A 297 -7.86 -1.64 -2.53
CA PRO A 297 -8.23 -1.12 -1.21
C PRO A 297 -9.73 -1.23 -0.90
N HIS A 298 -10.58 -1.00 -1.90
CA HIS A 298 -12.05 -1.12 -1.78
C HIS A 298 -12.46 -2.55 -1.48
N LEU A 299 -12.00 -3.50 -2.30
CA LEU A 299 -12.23 -4.92 -2.11
C LEU A 299 -11.69 -5.41 -0.76
N GLY A 300 -10.48 -4.97 -0.39
CA GLY A 300 -9.89 -5.30 0.91
C GLY A 300 -10.73 -4.81 2.09
N ALA A 301 -11.26 -3.58 2.03
CA ALA A 301 -12.15 -3.05 3.07
C ALA A 301 -13.45 -3.84 3.19
N ILE A 302 -14.08 -4.21 2.07
CA ILE A 302 -15.28 -5.06 2.07
C ILE A 302 -14.97 -6.41 2.71
N THR A 303 -13.87 -7.05 2.33
CA THR A 303 -13.46 -8.34 2.87
C THR A 303 -13.28 -8.27 4.39
N LEU A 304 -12.54 -7.28 4.89
CA LEU A 304 -12.31 -7.12 6.34
C LEU A 304 -13.60 -6.78 7.10
N LEU A 305 -14.48 -5.96 6.52
CA LEU A 305 -15.75 -5.57 7.15
C LEU A 305 -16.74 -6.74 7.27
N TYR A 306 -16.70 -7.67 6.32
CA TYR A 306 -17.57 -8.85 6.24
C TYR A 306 -16.85 -10.16 6.59
N VAL A 307 -15.75 -10.06 7.33
CA VAL A 307 -15.11 -11.19 8.00
C VAL A 307 -15.26 -11.01 9.51
N SER A 308 -15.77 -12.04 10.18
CA SER A 308 -15.85 -12.09 11.64
C SER A 308 -14.90 -13.15 12.18
N PRO A 309 -14.23 -12.88 13.31
CA PRO A 309 -13.53 -13.89 14.07
C PRO A 309 -14.42 -15.11 14.38
N SER A 310 -13.79 -16.26 14.53
CA SER A 310 -14.45 -17.54 14.82
C SER A 310 -13.70 -18.25 15.94
N ALA A 311 -14.40 -19.07 16.72
CA ALA A 311 -13.77 -19.95 17.71
C ALA A 311 -13.00 -21.12 17.06
N GLN A 312 -13.16 -21.32 15.74
CA GLN A 312 -12.39 -22.28 14.95
C GLN A 312 -11.08 -21.66 14.45
N SER A 313 -10.18 -22.49 13.91
CA SER A 313 -8.89 -22.06 13.35
C SER A 313 -8.96 -21.07 12.19
N LEU A 314 -10.13 -20.89 11.56
CA LEU A 314 -10.34 -19.99 10.43
C LEU A 314 -11.47 -19.00 10.70
N PRO A 315 -11.32 -17.74 10.26
CA PRO A 315 -12.36 -16.73 10.41
C PRO A 315 -13.59 -17.09 9.57
N LYS A 316 -14.75 -16.58 9.98
CA LYS A 316 -16.00 -16.71 9.22
C LYS A 316 -16.11 -15.57 8.22
N ALA A 317 -16.41 -15.88 6.96
CA ALA A 317 -16.57 -14.90 5.89
C ALA A 317 -18.02 -14.90 5.36
N TYR A 318 -18.61 -13.73 5.23
CA TYR A 318 -19.96 -13.56 4.70
C TYR A 318 -19.96 -13.32 3.18
N THR A 319 -21.13 -13.36 2.56
CA THR A 319 -21.30 -13.26 1.09
C THR A 319 -20.51 -12.10 0.47
N ALA A 320 -20.57 -10.90 1.03
CA ALA A 320 -19.84 -9.75 0.50
C ALA A 320 -18.30 -9.92 0.55
N ALA A 321 -17.77 -10.54 1.60
CA ALA A 321 -16.35 -10.85 1.69
C ALA A 321 -15.92 -11.93 0.69
N ILE A 322 -16.75 -12.96 0.49
CA ILE A 322 -16.48 -14.04 -0.48
C ILE A 322 -16.51 -13.51 -1.92
N LEU A 323 -17.50 -12.68 -2.27
CA LEU A 323 -17.58 -12.02 -3.58
C LEU A 323 -16.38 -11.09 -3.80
N SER A 324 -16.02 -10.30 -2.78
CA SER A 324 -14.84 -9.43 -2.84
C SER A 324 -13.55 -10.21 -3.07
N ALA A 325 -13.34 -11.29 -2.31
CA ALA A 325 -12.20 -12.18 -2.47
C ALA A 325 -12.15 -12.83 -3.86
N SER A 326 -13.32 -13.18 -4.42
CA SER A 326 -13.43 -13.71 -5.77
C SER A 326 -13.06 -12.66 -6.84
N CYS A 327 -13.40 -11.37 -6.64
CA CYS A 327 -12.91 -10.28 -7.48
C CYS A 327 -11.39 -10.09 -7.38
N VAL A 328 -10.81 -10.18 -6.17
CA VAL A 328 -9.36 -10.13 -5.99
C VAL A 328 -8.67 -11.28 -6.74
N ALA A 329 -9.20 -12.50 -6.65
CA ALA A 329 -8.67 -13.64 -7.39
C ALA A 329 -8.68 -13.40 -8.91
N ARG A 330 -9.76 -12.84 -9.46
CA ARG A 330 -9.84 -12.49 -10.88
C ARG A 330 -8.83 -11.40 -11.29
N ILE A 331 -8.67 -10.36 -10.48
CA ILE A 331 -7.64 -9.32 -10.70
C ILE A 331 -6.23 -9.93 -10.73
N VAL A 332 -5.94 -10.79 -9.75
CA VAL A 332 -4.64 -11.42 -9.56
C VAL A 332 -4.33 -12.40 -10.68
N GLU A 333 -5.31 -13.18 -11.13
CA GLU A 333 -5.19 -14.03 -12.31
C GLU A 333 -4.76 -13.24 -13.55
N ASP A 334 -5.40 -12.10 -13.81
CA ASP A 334 -5.04 -11.25 -14.93
C ASP A 334 -3.62 -10.69 -14.83
N TYR A 335 -3.15 -10.37 -13.62
CA TYR A 335 -1.76 -9.99 -13.37
C TYR A 335 -0.79 -11.12 -13.68
N LEU A 336 -1.11 -12.35 -13.27
CA LEU A 336 -0.28 -13.54 -13.48
C LEU A 336 -0.13 -13.87 -14.97
N VAL A 337 -1.25 -13.93 -15.70
CA VAL A 337 -1.27 -14.26 -17.14
C VAL A 337 -0.42 -13.28 -17.96
N ARG A 338 -0.28 -12.03 -17.52
CA ARG A 338 0.43 -10.96 -18.23
C ARG A 338 1.81 -10.65 -17.65
N GLY A 339 2.33 -11.48 -16.74
CA GLY A 339 3.64 -11.25 -16.10
C GLY A 339 3.73 -9.90 -15.37
N SER A 340 2.59 -9.36 -14.92
CA SER A 340 2.47 -8.01 -14.34
C SER A 340 2.37 -8.02 -12.82
N ILE A 341 2.44 -9.19 -12.18
CA ILE A 341 2.34 -9.37 -10.72
C ILE A 341 3.47 -8.67 -9.92
N ARG A 342 4.55 -8.25 -10.59
CA ARG A 342 5.65 -7.49 -9.99
C ARG A 342 5.35 -6.02 -9.70
N PHE A 343 4.37 -5.44 -10.38
CA PHE A 343 4.11 -4.00 -10.34
C PHE A 343 3.18 -3.52 -9.21
N PRO A 344 2.20 -4.31 -8.73
CA PRO A 344 1.49 -3.97 -7.52
C PRO A 344 2.45 -3.73 -6.35
N ASN A 345 2.10 -2.76 -5.51
CA ASN A 345 2.85 -2.44 -4.29
C ASN A 345 2.80 -3.61 -3.27
N GLY A 346 3.70 -3.59 -2.27
CA GLY A 346 3.79 -4.66 -1.28
C GLY A 346 2.52 -4.91 -0.45
N VAL A 347 1.61 -3.93 -0.35
CA VAL A 347 0.30 -4.09 0.30
C VAL A 347 -0.67 -4.95 -0.52
N ALA A 348 -0.44 -5.15 -1.83
CA ALA A 348 -1.23 -6.10 -2.61
C ALA A 348 -1.12 -7.55 -2.07
N GLY A 349 0.01 -7.90 -1.44
CA GLY A 349 0.16 -9.19 -0.76
C GLY A 349 -0.78 -9.35 0.44
N TRP A 350 -1.11 -8.24 1.12
CA TRP A 350 -2.11 -8.24 2.19
C TRP A 350 -3.52 -8.47 1.65
N TYR A 351 -3.91 -7.73 0.60
CA TYR A 351 -5.22 -7.91 -0.04
C TYR A 351 -5.41 -9.34 -0.57
N ASN A 352 -4.35 -9.91 -1.16
CA ASN A 352 -4.31 -11.31 -1.57
C ASN A 352 -4.52 -12.25 -0.36
N SER A 353 -3.79 -12.05 0.74
CA SER A 353 -3.88 -12.90 1.94
C SER A 353 -5.26 -12.89 2.59
N ILE A 354 -5.89 -11.73 2.76
CA ILE A 354 -7.24 -11.68 3.34
C ILE A 354 -8.30 -12.28 2.41
N ALA A 355 -8.09 -12.22 1.09
CA ALA A 355 -8.94 -12.92 0.12
C ALA A 355 -8.79 -14.44 0.24
N ILE A 356 -7.57 -14.97 0.40
CA ILE A 356 -7.35 -16.40 0.67
C ILE A 356 -8.10 -16.84 1.93
N LEU A 357 -8.03 -16.07 3.03
CA LEU A 357 -8.75 -16.41 4.27
C LEU A 357 -10.27 -16.48 4.08
N ALA A 358 -10.84 -15.52 3.35
CA ALA A 358 -12.27 -15.53 3.04
C ALA A 358 -12.66 -16.75 2.17
N LEU A 359 -11.84 -17.09 1.18
CA LEU A 359 -12.08 -18.23 0.31
C LEU A 359 -11.85 -19.57 1.02
N LEU A 360 -10.94 -19.65 1.99
CA LEU A 360 -10.75 -20.85 2.81
C LEU A 360 -12.02 -21.17 3.63
N HIS A 361 -12.74 -20.14 4.09
CA HIS A 361 -14.07 -20.32 4.67
C HIS A 361 -15.08 -20.79 3.62
N ALA A 362 -15.12 -20.14 2.45
CA ALA A 362 -16.01 -20.54 1.34
C ALA A 362 -15.78 -21.99 0.90
N ARG A 363 -14.54 -22.48 0.92
CA ARG A 363 -14.18 -23.87 0.57
C ARG A 363 -14.85 -24.91 1.48
N ARG A 364 -15.24 -24.54 2.70
CA ARG A 364 -15.99 -25.43 3.62
C ARG A 364 -17.48 -25.55 3.26
N VAL A 365 -17.99 -24.69 2.36
CA VAL A 365 -19.36 -24.72 1.85
C VAL A 365 -19.39 -25.55 0.58
N ARG A 366 -20.15 -26.66 0.58
CA ARG A 366 -20.11 -27.68 -0.49
C ARG A 366 -20.39 -27.13 -1.89
N SER A 367 -21.29 -26.15 -2.03
CA SER A 367 -21.63 -25.54 -3.33
C SER A 367 -20.54 -24.60 -3.85
N LEU A 368 -19.69 -24.06 -2.96
CA LEU A 368 -18.62 -23.12 -3.31
C LEU A 368 -17.24 -23.78 -3.40
N GLU A 369 -17.09 -24.99 -2.86
CA GLU A 369 -15.80 -25.69 -2.75
C GLU A 369 -14.98 -25.70 -4.06
N PRO A 370 -15.52 -26.10 -5.22
CA PRO A 370 -14.70 -26.19 -6.43
C PRO A 370 -14.15 -24.83 -6.88
N GLY A 371 -15.01 -23.80 -6.90
CA GLY A 371 -14.62 -22.45 -7.29
C GLY A 371 -13.71 -21.78 -6.27
N ALA A 372 -13.91 -22.04 -4.98
CA ALA A 372 -13.04 -21.53 -3.93
C ALA A 372 -11.65 -22.17 -4.01
N SER A 373 -11.56 -23.48 -4.23
CA SER A 373 -10.29 -24.20 -4.38
C SER A 373 -9.46 -23.66 -5.56
N GLU A 374 -10.07 -23.51 -6.74
CA GLU A 374 -9.40 -22.94 -7.92
C GLU A 374 -8.87 -21.52 -7.66
N GLN A 375 -9.69 -20.65 -7.08
CA GLN A 375 -9.29 -19.28 -6.79
C GLN A 375 -8.21 -19.19 -5.70
N ILE A 376 -8.26 -20.07 -4.70
CA ILE A 376 -7.18 -20.19 -3.70
C ILE A 376 -5.87 -20.56 -4.39
N ASP A 377 -5.86 -21.51 -5.32
CA ASP A 377 -4.62 -21.92 -6.02
C ASP A 377 -4.01 -20.76 -6.81
N VAL A 378 -4.83 -19.97 -7.51
CA VAL A 378 -4.40 -18.74 -8.21
C VAL A 378 -3.77 -17.74 -7.23
N LEU A 379 -4.44 -17.48 -6.11
CA LEU A 379 -3.97 -16.53 -5.10
C LEU A 379 -2.67 -16.99 -4.42
N TYR A 380 -2.52 -18.29 -4.14
CA TYR A 380 -1.27 -18.88 -3.62
C TYR A 380 -0.13 -18.77 -4.63
N LEU A 381 -0.39 -19.04 -5.92
CA LEU A 381 0.61 -18.85 -6.97
C LEU A 381 1.08 -17.40 -7.02
N ALA A 382 0.16 -16.44 -6.93
CA ALA A 382 0.52 -15.04 -6.85
C ALA A 382 1.32 -14.69 -5.59
N LEU A 383 0.96 -15.21 -4.41
CA LEU A 383 1.77 -15.00 -3.20
C LEU A 383 3.20 -15.54 -3.37
N LYS A 384 3.37 -16.70 -4.01
CA LYS A 384 4.70 -17.26 -4.33
C LYS A 384 5.51 -16.36 -5.25
N GLU A 385 4.90 -15.80 -6.29
CA GLU A 385 5.58 -14.86 -7.19
C GLU A 385 5.91 -13.54 -6.50
N MET A 386 4.98 -13.00 -5.71
CA MET A 386 5.18 -11.76 -4.95
C MET A 386 6.21 -11.92 -3.83
N ALA A 387 6.33 -13.09 -3.21
CA ALA A 387 7.30 -13.38 -2.16
C ALA A 387 8.77 -13.27 -2.63
N LYS A 388 9.01 -13.33 -3.94
CA LYS A 388 10.34 -13.07 -4.54
C LYS A 388 10.76 -11.59 -4.43
N LEU A 389 9.78 -10.69 -4.31
CA LEU A 389 9.97 -9.23 -4.30
C LEU A 389 9.67 -8.62 -2.93
N TRP A 390 8.67 -9.16 -2.22
CA TRP A 390 8.10 -8.55 -1.03
C TRP A 390 8.21 -9.46 0.19
N HIS A 391 8.92 -9.00 1.22
CA HIS A 391 9.02 -9.69 2.50
C HIS A 391 7.66 -9.94 3.16
N SER A 392 6.70 -9.03 3.01
CA SER A 392 5.32 -9.22 3.48
C SER A 392 4.65 -10.43 2.84
N SER A 393 4.80 -10.61 1.52
CA SER A 393 4.20 -11.75 0.81
C SER A 393 4.85 -13.06 1.20
N LYS A 394 6.17 -13.05 1.44
CA LYS A 394 6.90 -14.22 1.97
C LYS A 394 6.40 -14.62 3.37
N MET A 395 6.18 -13.63 4.25
CA MET A 395 5.62 -13.85 5.59
C MET A 395 4.24 -14.54 5.51
N PHE A 396 3.33 -14.02 4.69
CA PHE A 396 2.00 -14.61 4.51
C PHE A 396 2.05 -16.02 3.94
N LEU A 397 2.88 -16.25 2.91
CA LEU A 397 3.05 -17.58 2.30
C LEU A 397 3.49 -18.63 3.34
N ILE A 398 4.49 -18.31 4.16
CA ILE A 398 4.98 -19.21 5.21
C ILE A 398 3.88 -19.49 6.24
N GLY A 399 3.13 -18.47 6.66
CA GLY A 399 2.03 -18.63 7.61
C GLY A 399 0.91 -19.53 7.08
N PHE A 400 0.59 -19.37 5.80
CA PHE A 400 -0.39 -20.19 5.11
C PHE A 400 0.05 -21.65 4.97
N ASP A 401 1.31 -21.90 4.61
CA ASP A 401 1.88 -23.25 4.56
C ASP A 401 1.81 -23.95 5.92
N LYS A 402 2.00 -23.22 7.03
CA LYS A 402 1.85 -23.75 8.40
C LYS A 402 0.39 -24.06 8.72
N LEU A 403 -0.51 -23.09 8.50
CA LEU A 403 -1.96 -23.26 8.73
C LEU A 403 -2.53 -24.48 7.99
N LEU A 404 -2.15 -24.69 6.74
CA LEU A 404 -2.61 -25.85 5.96
C LEU A 404 -2.00 -27.17 6.44
N LYS A 405 -0.75 -27.18 6.93
CA LYS A 405 -0.12 -28.39 7.52
C LYS A 405 -0.76 -28.78 8.85
N ASP A 406 -1.01 -27.80 9.72
CA ASP A 406 -1.60 -28.04 11.06
C ASP A 406 -3.07 -28.48 10.97
N SER A 407 -3.74 -28.16 9.86
CA SER A 407 -5.08 -28.67 9.55
C SER A 407 -5.11 -30.17 9.18
N HIS A 408 -3.95 -30.82 9.05
CA HIS A 408 -3.80 -32.25 8.74
C HIS A 408 -2.96 -33.02 9.80
N PRO A 409 -3.44 -33.26 11.02
CA PRO A 409 -2.78 -34.20 11.93
C PRO A 409 -2.90 -35.66 11.44
N PRO A 410 -1.97 -36.57 11.82
CA PRO A 410 -2.01 -37.97 11.38
C PRO A 410 -3.30 -38.65 11.85
N ILE A 411 -3.93 -39.33 10.89
CA ILE A 411 -5.24 -39.99 11.00
C ILE A 411 -5.17 -41.12 12.05
N ASN A 412 -5.60 -40.85 13.28
CA ASN A 412 -6.11 -41.90 14.16
C ASN A 412 -7.58 -42.16 13.80
N ARG A 413 -7.78 -43.30 13.15
CA ARG A 413 -8.96 -43.72 12.38
C ARG A 413 -10.22 -44.05 13.20
N THR A 414 -10.42 -43.45 14.38
CA THR A 414 -11.45 -43.92 15.33
C THR A 414 -12.48 -42.89 15.79
N MET A 415 -12.53 -41.68 15.22
CA MET A 415 -13.61 -40.70 15.51
C MET A 415 -14.12 -39.94 14.28
N ALA A 416 -13.99 -40.51 13.07
CA ALA A 416 -14.33 -39.84 11.81
C ALA A 416 -15.83 -39.80 11.44
N ASN A 417 -16.76 -39.87 12.41
CA ASN A 417 -18.19 -40.04 12.09
C ASN A 417 -19.17 -39.01 12.65
N ASN A 418 -18.76 -37.94 13.36
CA ASN A 418 -19.76 -37.02 13.95
C ASN A 418 -19.42 -35.51 13.98
N ALA A 419 -18.41 -35.02 13.25
CA ALA A 419 -18.19 -33.57 13.10
C ALA A 419 -18.05 -33.21 11.61
N GLU A 420 -18.70 -32.13 11.20
CA GLU A 420 -18.70 -31.53 9.85
C GLU A 420 -19.68 -32.12 8.81
N ARG A 421 -20.99 -32.08 9.14
CA ARG A 421 -22.04 -31.97 8.12
C ARG A 421 -22.11 -30.51 7.65
N GLY A 422 -22.03 -30.32 6.33
CA GLY A 422 -21.72 -29.06 5.65
C GLY A 422 -22.59 -27.85 6.04
N SER A 423 -21.90 -26.72 6.21
CA SER A 423 -22.50 -25.39 6.29
C SER A 423 -23.23 -25.09 4.98
N GLY A 424 -24.52 -24.75 5.08
CA GLY A 424 -25.34 -24.33 3.94
C GLY A 424 -25.13 -22.85 3.59
N LEU A 425 -25.53 -22.42 2.39
CA LEU A 425 -25.41 -21.03 1.92
C LEU A 425 -26.05 -20.01 2.88
N ASP A 426 -27.10 -20.40 3.60
CA ASP A 426 -27.78 -19.60 4.59
C ASP A 426 -26.85 -19.02 5.67
N GLU A 427 -25.79 -19.74 6.04
CA GLU A 427 -24.85 -19.29 7.08
C GLU A 427 -23.94 -18.13 6.62
N LEU A 428 -23.90 -17.85 5.31
CA LEU A 428 -23.13 -16.76 4.71
C LEU A 428 -23.88 -15.43 4.71
N THR A 429 -25.18 -15.45 5.02
CA THR A 429 -26.03 -14.26 5.06
C THR A 429 -25.85 -13.46 6.35
N VAL A 430 -25.94 -12.13 6.25
CA VAL A 430 -25.93 -11.20 7.40
C VAL A 430 -27.07 -10.22 7.22
N GLU A 431 -27.90 -10.09 8.25
CA GLU A 431 -28.92 -9.05 8.32
C GLU A 431 -28.32 -7.75 8.83
N ASN A 432 -27.82 -6.94 7.91
CA ASN A 432 -27.35 -5.59 8.20
C ASN A 432 -28.01 -4.53 7.30
N GLY A 433 -29.03 -4.92 6.51
CA GLY A 433 -29.73 -4.03 5.59
C GLY A 433 -28.96 -3.67 4.32
N VAL A 434 -27.78 -4.27 4.08
CA VAL A 434 -26.95 -4.02 2.89
C VAL A 434 -27.05 -5.19 1.92
N ASN A 435 -27.40 -4.93 0.66
CA ASN A 435 -27.36 -5.95 -0.38
C ASN A 435 -25.91 -6.12 -0.87
N PRO A 436 -25.30 -7.32 -0.76
CA PRO A 436 -23.93 -7.56 -1.20
C PRO A 436 -23.68 -7.20 -2.68
N ARG A 437 -24.71 -7.23 -3.53
CA ARG A 437 -24.56 -6.90 -4.96
C ARG A 437 -24.24 -5.43 -5.22
N ASP A 438 -24.62 -4.54 -4.31
CA ASP A 438 -24.46 -3.09 -4.49
C ASP A 438 -22.98 -2.67 -4.46
N PHE A 439 -22.12 -3.48 -3.83
CA PHE A 439 -20.67 -3.29 -3.87
C PHE A 439 -20.04 -3.61 -5.23
N PHE A 440 -20.74 -4.36 -6.10
CA PHE A 440 -20.18 -4.96 -7.30
C PHE A 440 -21.01 -4.64 -8.56
N PRO A 441 -21.23 -3.36 -8.90
CA PRO A 441 -22.23 -2.95 -9.89
C PRO A 441 -21.97 -3.42 -11.32
N THR A 442 -20.71 -3.72 -11.68
CA THR A 442 -20.33 -4.19 -13.03
C THR A 442 -20.14 -5.69 -13.12
N THR A 443 -20.47 -6.44 -12.06
CA THR A 443 -20.20 -7.87 -11.99
C THR A 443 -21.32 -8.74 -12.53
N THR A 444 -20.94 -9.87 -13.13
CA THR A 444 -21.88 -10.85 -13.70
C THR A 444 -21.59 -12.25 -13.16
N VAL A 445 -22.49 -13.19 -13.43
CA VAL A 445 -22.29 -14.62 -13.11
C VAL A 445 -21.11 -15.26 -13.85
N GLU A 446 -20.56 -14.59 -14.87
CA GLU A 446 -19.50 -15.12 -15.72
C GLU A 446 -18.09 -14.89 -15.15
N ILE A 447 -17.96 -14.08 -14.10
CA ILE A 447 -16.67 -13.77 -13.47
C ILE A 447 -16.02 -15.01 -12.88
N SER A 448 -16.81 -15.82 -12.18
CA SER A 448 -16.34 -17.03 -11.50
C SER A 448 -17.49 -17.96 -11.15
N GLN A 449 -17.16 -19.22 -10.88
CA GLN A 449 -18.13 -20.18 -10.35
C GLN A 449 -18.75 -19.72 -9.02
N ILE A 450 -17.99 -19.02 -8.17
CA ILE A 450 -18.49 -18.45 -6.91
C ILE A 450 -19.59 -17.42 -7.19
N PHE A 451 -19.34 -16.48 -8.11
CA PHE A 451 -20.33 -15.48 -8.52
C PHE A 451 -21.57 -16.14 -9.10
N LYS A 452 -21.39 -17.18 -9.93
CA LYS A 452 -22.51 -17.96 -10.46
C LYS A 452 -23.38 -18.52 -9.33
N VAL A 453 -22.80 -19.29 -8.41
CA VAL A 453 -23.55 -19.93 -7.30
C VAL A 453 -24.25 -18.88 -6.42
N LEU A 454 -23.52 -17.87 -5.93
CA LEU A 454 -24.05 -16.87 -4.98
C LEU A 454 -25.07 -15.91 -5.59
N LEU A 455 -25.09 -15.74 -6.91
CA LEU A 455 -26.06 -14.86 -7.59
C LEU A 455 -27.26 -15.63 -8.17
N THR A 456 -27.14 -16.92 -8.45
CA THR A 456 -28.27 -17.73 -8.97
C THR A 456 -29.04 -18.44 -7.87
N GLU A 457 -28.36 -18.89 -6.82
CA GLU A 457 -29.01 -19.50 -5.68
C GLU A 457 -29.39 -18.37 -4.73
N ASN A 458 -30.68 -18.07 -4.59
CA ASN A 458 -31.18 -17.18 -3.54
C ASN A 458 -31.26 -18.03 -2.25
N PRO A 459 -30.28 -17.98 -1.34
CA PRO A 459 -30.45 -18.65 -0.07
C PRO A 459 -31.64 -18.01 0.67
N PRO A 460 -32.55 -18.80 1.28
CA PRO A 460 -33.51 -18.25 2.21
C PRO A 460 -32.77 -17.50 3.33
N SER A 461 -33.30 -16.34 3.73
CA SER A 461 -32.76 -15.54 4.83
C SER A 461 -32.95 -16.26 6.15
N THR A 462 -31.99 -17.11 6.52
CA THR A 462 -32.04 -17.84 7.78
C THR A 462 -31.35 -17.01 8.87
N PHE A 463 -32.20 -16.44 9.73
CA PHE A 463 -31.84 -15.57 10.85
C PHE A 463 -30.74 -16.16 11.73
N ARG A 464 -29.57 -15.52 11.74
CA ARG A 464 -28.61 -15.64 12.85
C ARG A 464 -27.84 -14.33 12.98
N GLY A 465 -28.06 -13.64 14.10
CA GLY A 465 -27.23 -12.49 14.47
C GLY A 465 -25.77 -12.93 14.49
N ALA A 466 -24.98 -12.38 13.56
CA ALA A 466 -23.55 -12.58 13.55
C ALA A 466 -22.97 -12.15 14.90
N LYS A 467 -22.41 -13.10 15.65
CA LYS A 467 -21.63 -12.77 16.85
C LYS A 467 -20.25 -12.32 16.38
N TRP A 468 -20.01 -11.02 16.44
CA TRP A 468 -18.75 -10.41 16.06
C TRP A 468 -17.84 -10.43 17.29
N THR A 469 -16.78 -11.25 17.31
CA THR A 469 -15.78 -11.23 18.39
C THR A 469 -14.54 -10.42 17.98
N ASN A 470 -13.68 -10.10 18.96
CA ASN A 470 -12.74 -8.97 18.93
C ASN A 470 -11.53 -9.11 17.97
N ASP A 471 -11.05 -7.94 17.54
CA ASP A 471 -9.74 -7.61 16.95
C ASP A 471 -9.15 -8.57 15.89
N LEU A 472 -9.63 -8.40 14.66
CA LEU A 472 -9.14 -9.12 13.48
C LEU A 472 -7.66 -8.81 13.18
N SER A 473 -7.17 -7.63 13.54
CA SER A 473 -5.77 -7.24 13.33
C SER A 473 -4.84 -7.99 14.27
N MET A 474 -5.20 -8.14 15.54
CA MET A 474 -4.44 -8.96 16.51
C MET A 474 -4.48 -10.45 16.18
N GLN A 475 -5.62 -11.01 15.77
CA GLN A 475 -5.71 -12.43 15.42
C GLN A 475 -4.95 -12.79 14.13
N LEU A 476 -4.93 -11.88 13.15
CA LEU A 476 -4.08 -12.05 11.97
C LEU A 476 -2.61 -11.91 12.34
N HIS A 477 -2.26 -11.02 13.28
CA HIS A 477 -0.93 -11.02 13.88
C HIS A 477 -0.59 -12.37 14.52
N ASP A 478 -1.41 -12.89 15.44
CA ASP A 478 -1.20 -14.18 16.12
C ASP A 478 -1.06 -15.35 15.14
N LEU A 479 -1.85 -15.36 14.06
CA LEU A 479 -1.76 -16.37 13.00
C LEU A 479 -0.39 -16.37 12.29
N PHE A 480 0.28 -15.22 12.25
CA PHE A 480 1.52 -14.99 11.52
C PHE A 480 2.76 -14.70 12.43
N ASP A 481 2.63 -14.71 13.77
CA ASP A 481 3.65 -14.19 14.72
C ASP A 481 4.72 -15.19 15.22
N GLN A 482 4.83 -16.38 14.65
CA GLN A 482 5.81 -17.38 15.11
C GLN A 482 7.25 -17.00 14.67
N PRO A 483 8.28 -17.12 15.56
CA PRO A 483 9.64 -16.59 15.32
C PRO A 483 10.33 -17.20 14.09
N TYR A 484 11.04 -16.35 13.35
CA TYR A 484 11.69 -16.63 12.07
C TYR A 484 13.18 -17.01 12.20
N ASP A 485 13.54 -17.78 13.25
CA ASP A 485 14.94 -17.89 13.69
C ASP A 485 15.84 -18.87 12.91
N GLU A 486 15.38 -19.55 11.85
CA GLU A 486 16.18 -20.65 11.24
C GLU A 486 16.33 -20.67 9.71
N PHE A 487 16.16 -19.55 8.99
CA PHE A 487 16.38 -19.56 7.53
C PHE A 487 17.51 -18.64 7.09
N ASN A 488 18.54 -19.22 6.49
CA ASN A 488 19.62 -18.47 5.83
C ASN A 488 19.07 -17.74 4.60
N PHE A 489 18.94 -16.42 4.72
CA PHE A 489 18.25 -15.54 3.77
C PHE A 489 18.99 -15.35 2.44
N ASP A 490 20.30 -15.64 2.38
CA ASP A 490 21.11 -15.50 1.17
C ASP A 490 20.92 -16.64 0.15
N ALA A 491 20.42 -17.80 0.59
CA ALA A 491 20.32 -18.99 -0.25
C ALA A 491 19.19 -18.94 -1.30
N LEU A 492 18.25 -17.99 -1.19
CA LEU A 492 17.11 -17.81 -2.12
C LEU A 492 17.34 -16.72 -3.17
N MET A 493 18.32 -15.83 -2.96
CA MET A 493 18.67 -14.75 -3.91
C MET A 493 19.76 -15.17 -4.91
N THR A 494 20.26 -16.40 -4.84
CA THR A 494 21.32 -16.93 -5.73
C THR A 494 20.82 -17.43 -7.09
N TYR A 495 19.50 -17.49 -7.33
CA TYR A 495 18.95 -17.84 -8.66
C TYR A 495 18.81 -16.63 -9.60
N THR A 496 19.80 -15.73 -9.65
CA THR A 496 19.94 -14.73 -10.72
C THR A 496 21.40 -14.47 -11.13
N ARG A 497 22.32 -15.43 -10.94
CA ARG A 497 23.58 -15.42 -11.71
C ARG A 497 23.33 -16.13 -13.04
N PRO A 498 23.63 -15.51 -14.21
CA PRO A 498 23.78 -16.28 -15.43
C PRO A 498 24.95 -17.25 -15.25
N PRO A 499 24.95 -18.42 -15.91
CA PRO A 499 26.08 -19.32 -15.85
C PRO A 499 27.33 -18.59 -16.35
N GLU A 500 28.41 -18.64 -15.56
CA GLU A 500 29.75 -18.39 -16.06
C GLU A 500 30.04 -19.47 -17.10
N GLU A 501 29.83 -19.15 -18.38
CA GLU A 501 30.36 -19.98 -19.46
C GLU A 501 31.85 -19.67 -19.65
N PHE A 502 32.61 -20.74 -19.51
CA PHE A 502 34.02 -20.88 -19.82
C PHE A 502 34.33 -20.43 -21.26
N HIS A 503 35.12 -19.37 -21.43
CA HIS A 503 36.47 -19.37 -22.03
C HIS A 503 36.97 -17.95 -22.32
#